data_AF-A0A537R3P8-F1
#
_entry.id   AF-A0A537R3P8-F1
#
_cell.length_a   1.000
_cell.length_b   1.000
_cell.length_c   1.000
_cell.angle_alpha   90.00
_cell.angle_beta   90.00
_cell.angle_gamma   90.00
#
_symmetry.space_group_name_H-M   'P 1'
#
loop_
_entity.id
_entity.type
_entity.pdbx_description
1 polymer ?
#
loop_
_entity_poly.entity_id
_entity_poly.type
_entity_poly.pdbx_seq_one_letter_code
_entity_poly.pdbx_strand_id
1 'polypeptide(L)' 'MRKNAYINARVDKDLKAKAEKVLRRIGVSTTEVVTMLLHQIVLRKGVPFDVRIPNDETRRAMADLDQGGGERFDGTAE' A
#
# COMPACT_ATOMS: atom_id res chain seq x y z
N MET A 1 -29.19 -11.88 -9.88
CA MET A 1 -28.67 -10.94 -8.85
C MET A 1 -27.92 -9.82 -9.54
N ARG A 2 -28.16 -8.57 -9.16
CA ARG A 2 -27.35 -7.44 -9.64
C ARG A 2 -25.94 -7.60 -9.07
N LYS A 3 -24.96 -7.94 -9.92
CA LYS A 3 -23.57 -8.25 -9.53
C LYS A 3 -22.71 -7.00 -9.28
N ASN A 4 -23.30 -5.82 -9.05
CA ASN A 4 -22.55 -4.57 -8.96
C ASN A 4 -22.99 -3.77 -7.73
N ALA A 5 -22.02 -3.25 -6.98
CA ALA A 5 -22.21 -2.31 -5.87
C ALA A 5 -21.44 -1.02 -6.16
N TYR A 6 -21.92 0.11 -5.64
CA TYR A 6 -21.28 1.41 -5.81
C TYR A 6 -20.43 1.76 -4.59
N ILE A 7 -19.29 2.40 -4.83
CA ILE A 7 -18.42 2.98 -3.79
C ILE A 7 -18.44 4.49 -3.99
N ASN A 8 -18.97 5.21 -3.00
CA ASN A 8 -18.97 6.67 -2.97
C ASN A 8 -18.12 7.13 -1.77
N ALA A 9 -17.07 7.90 -2.04
CA ALA A 9 -16.20 8.44 -1.01
C ALA A 9 -15.95 9.93 -1.24
N ARG A 10 -16.06 10.73 -0.17
CA ARG A 10 -15.70 12.14 -0.21
C ARG A 10 -14.18 12.26 -0.07
N VAL A 11 -13.56 12.97 -0.99
CA VAL A 11 -12.11 13.20 -1.01
C VAL A 11 -11.84 14.67 -1.29
N ASP A 12 -10.69 15.14 -0.81
CA ASP A 12 -10.18 16.45 -1.20
C ASP A 12 -9.95 16.52 -2.72
N LYS A 13 -10.28 17.68 -3.30
CA LYS A 13 -10.25 17.87 -4.76
C LYS A 13 -8.81 17.86 -5.29
N ASP A 14 -7.88 18.47 -4.57
CA ASP A 14 -6.49 18.54 -4.98
C ASP A 14 -5.81 17.19 -4.83
N LEU A 15 -6.13 16.46 -3.76
CA LEU A 15 -5.70 15.08 -3.56
C LEU A 15 -6.16 14.19 -4.72
N LYS A 16 -7.44 14.27 -5.11
CA LYS A 16 -7.98 13.51 -6.25
C LYS A 16 -7.22 13.82 -7.54
N ALA A 17 -7.03 15.11 -7.85
CA ALA A 17 -6.35 15.53 -9.07
C ALA A 17 -4.89 15.06 -9.13
N LYS A 18 -4.17 15.15 -8.00
CA LYS A 18 -2.79 14.66 -7.87
C LYS A 18 -2.71 13.15 -8.05
N ALA A 19 -3.57 12.40 -7.35
CA ALA A 19 -3.62 10.94 -7.45
C ALA A 19 -3.89 10.51 -8.89
N GLU A 20 -4.91 11.07 -9.54
CA GLU A 20 -5.23 10.72 -10.93
C GLU A 20 -4.09 11.02 -11.90
N LYS A 21 -3.30 12.09 -11.68
CA LYS A 21 -2.13 12.38 -12.51
C LYS A 21 -1.06 11.31 -12.38
N VAL A 22 -0.87 10.76 -11.18
CA VAL A 22 0.06 9.64 -10.94
C VAL A 22 -0.48 8.36 -11.57
N LEU A 23 -1.76 8.03 -11.33
CA LEU A 23 -2.37 6.81 -11.85
C LEU A 23 -2.40 6.76 -13.38
N ARG A 24 -2.66 7.90 -14.03
CA ARG A 24 -2.56 8.00 -15.50
C ARG A 24 -1.17 7.69 -16.04
N ARG A 25 -0.10 8.04 -15.31
CA ARG A 25 1.28 7.75 -15.75
C ARG A 25 1.61 6.26 -15.73
N ILE A 26 0.97 5.51 -14.84
CA ILE A 26 1.13 4.05 -14.74
C ILE A 26 0.01 3.28 -15.47
N GLY A 27 -0.86 3.99 -16.20
CA GLY A 27 -1.86 3.39 -17.09
C GLY A 27 -3.10 2.82 -16.39
N VAL A 28 -3.43 3.26 -15.18
CA VAL A 28 -4.61 2.78 -14.42
C VAL A 28 -5.54 3.92 -14.05
N SER A 29 -6.83 3.62 -13.95
CA SER A 29 -7.84 4.52 -13.43
C SER A 29 -7.98 4.43 -11.91
N THR A 30 -8.58 5.45 -11.30
CA THR A 30 -8.91 5.44 -9.86
C THR A 30 -9.82 4.27 -9.50
N THR A 31 -10.78 3.93 -10.36
CA THR A 31 -11.70 2.81 -10.14
C THR A 31 -10.95 1.48 -10.10
N GLU A 32 -10.04 1.24 -11.05
CA GLU A 32 -9.24 0.01 -11.08
C GLU A 32 -8.40 -0.13 -9.82
N VAL A 33 -7.75 0.95 -9.37
CA VAL A 33 -6.96 0.94 -8.13
C VAL A 33 -7.82 0.65 -6.92
N VAL A 34 -9.02 1.25 -6.81
CA VAL A 34 -9.95 0.96 -5.72
C VAL A 34 -10.38 -0.51 -5.75
N THR A 35 -10.66 -1.08 -6.93
CA THR A 35 -10.98 -2.50 -7.07
C THR A 35 -9.80 -3.40 -6.66
N MET A 36 -8.58 -3.08 -7.10
CA MET A 36 -7.37 -3.80 -6.72
C MET A 36 -7.11 -3.74 -5.21
N LEU A 37 -7.34 -2.58 -4.58
CA LEU A 37 -7.23 -2.40 -3.14
C LEU A 37 -8.18 -3.35 -2.39
N LEU A 38 -9.44 -3.44 -2.82
CA LEU A 38 -10.40 -4.36 -2.21
C LEU A 38 -9.96 -5.83 -2.36
N HIS A 39 -9.47 -6.22 -3.54
CA HIS A 39 -8.92 -7.57 -3.74
C HIS A 39 -7.73 -7.84 -2.82
N GLN A 40 -6.82 -6.89 -2.65
CA GLN A 40 -5.67 -7.03 -1.75
C GLN A 40 -6.11 -7.16 -0.28
N ILE A 41 -7.13 -6.42 0.14
CA ILE A 41 -7.68 -6.53 1.50
C ILE A 41 -8.22 -7.94 1.75
N VAL A 42 -8.98 -8.48 0.79
CA VAL A 42 -9.52 -9.84 0.87
C VAL A 42 -8.40 -10.88 0.88
N LEU A 43 -7.43 -10.74 -0.02
CA LEU A 43 -6.31 -11.69 -0.16
C LEU A 43 -5.43 -11.74 1.09
N ARG A 44 -5.09 -10.58 1.66
CA ARG A 44 -4.15 -10.46 2.79
C ARG A 44 -4.83 -10.48 4.15
N LYS A 45 -6.17 -10.46 4.20
CA LYS A 45 -6.96 -10.27 5.43
C LYS A 45 -6.52 -9.03 6.22
N GLY A 46 -6.16 -7.97 5.51
CA GLY A 46 -5.57 -6.77 6.09
C GLY A 46 -5.33 -5.68 5.04
N VAL A 47 -5.12 -4.45 5.49
CA VAL A 47 -4.88 -3.30 4.60
C VAL A 47 -3.51 -3.45 3.94
N PRO A 48 -3.38 -3.27 2.60
CA PRO A 48 -2.14 -3.55 1.87
C PRO A 48 -1.14 -2.38 1.88
N PHE A 49 -1.11 -1.64 2.98
CA PHE A 49 -0.08 -0.69 3.34
C PHE A 49 0.05 -0.75 4.86
N ASP A 50 1.22 -0.44 5.39
CA ASP A 50 1.48 -0.62 6.82
C ASP A 50 0.67 0.41 7.62
N VAL A 51 -0.47 -0.03 8.18
CA VAL A 51 -1.32 0.82 9.02
C VAL A 51 -0.79 0.77 10.45
N ARG A 52 0.46 1.22 10.63
CA ARG A 52 1.12 1.25 11.93
C ARG A 52 1.85 2.56 12.13
N ILE A 53 1.75 3.11 13.33
CA ILE A 53 2.83 3.93 13.86
C ILE A 53 3.85 2.92 14.37
N PRO A 54 5.04 2.80 13.74
CA PRO A 54 6.05 1.84 14.20
C PRO A 54 6.36 2.15 15.66
N ASN A 55 6.34 1.14 16.52
CA ASN A 55 6.70 1.30 17.93
C ASN A 55 8.19 1.65 18.05
N ASP A 56 8.65 2.05 19.25
CA ASP A 56 10.04 2.47 19.46
C ASP A 56 11.07 1.42 19.02
N GLU A 57 10.77 0.15 19.25
CA GLU A 57 11.60 -0.98 18.85
C GLU A 57 11.71 -1.10 17.32
N THR A 58 10.58 -1.02 16.62
CA THR A 58 10.54 -1.07 15.15
C THR A 58 11.26 0.14 14.55
N ARG A 59 11.11 1.33 15.15
CA ARG A 59 11.85 2.53 14.72
C ARG A 59 13.36 2.38 14.87
N ARG A 60 13.82 1.81 15.99
CA ARG A 60 15.25 1.55 16.22
C ARG A 60 15.80 0.52 15.24
N ALA A 61 15.07 -0.57 15.02
CA ALA A 61 15.47 -1.60 14.05
C ALA A 61 15.57 -1.04 12.62
N MET A 62 14.61 -0.21 12.19
CA MET A 62 14.69 0.45 10.87
C MET A 62 15.89 1.40 10.79
N ALA A 63 16.13 2.22 11.83
CA ALA A 63 17.27 3.15 11.86
C ALA A 63 18.63 2.43 11.86
N ASP A 64 18.73 1.27 12.51
CA ASP A 64 19.94 0.44 12.54
C ASP A 64 20.21 -0.18 11.15
N LEU A 65 19.17 -0.68 10.48
CA LEU A 65 19.27 -1.17 9.11
C LEU A 65 19.67 -0.07 8.12
N ASP A 66 19.12 1.14 8.24
CA ASP A 66 19.49 2.29 7.40
C ASP A 66 20.97 2.69 7.58
N GLN A 67 21.52 2.45 8.77
CA GLN A 67 22.94 2.67 9.09
C GLN A 67 23.85 1.50 8.70
N GLY A 68 23.28 0.42 8.12
CA GLY A 68 24.01 -0.75 7.68
C GLY A 68 24.31 -1.77 8.78
N GLY A 69 23.64 -1.68 9.94
CA GLY A 69 23.82 -2.59 11.08
C GLY A 69 23.20 -3.97 10.93
N GLY A 70 22.45 -4.23 9.85
CA GLY A 70 21.81 -5.53 9.61
C GLY A 70 22.79 -6.64 9.23
N GLU A 71 22.62 -7.82 9.80
CA GLU A 71 23.31 -9.02 9.35
C GLU A 71 22.85 -9.42 7.94
N ARG A 72 23.82 -9.60 7.04
CA ARG A 72 23.59 -10.09 5.68
C ARG A 72 23.86 -11.58 5.64
N PHE A 73 22.87 -12.33 5.16
CA PHE A 73 23.01 -13.76 4.90
C PHE A 73 23.04 -13.98 3.39
N ASP A 74 24.07 -14.66 2.91
CA ASP A 74 24.29 -14.98 1.49
C ASP A 74 23.43 -16.16 1.03
N GLY A 75 22.13 -16.11 1.31
CA GLY A 75 21.14 -17.09 0.86
C GLY A 75 21.30 -18.51 1.43
N THR A 76 20.18 -19.21 1.59
CA THR A 76 20.20 -20.67 1.78
C THR A 76 20.20 -21.34 0.42
N ALA A 77 21.14 -22.25 0.19
CA ALA A 77 21.08 -23.17 -0.93
C ALA A 77 19.96 -24.20 -0.66
N GLU A 78 18.77 -23.93 -1.18
CA GLU A 78 17.72 -24.94 -1.40
C GLU A 78 16.99 -24.66 -2.71
#